data_AF-A0A7T8JUH3-F1
#
_entry.id   AF-A0A7T8JUH3-F1
#
_cell.length_a   1.000
_cell.length_b   1.000
_cell.length_c   1.000
_cell.angle_alpha   90.00
_cell.angle_beta   90.00
_cell.angle_gamma   90.00
#
_symmetry.space_group_name_H-M   'P 1'
#
loop_
_entity.id
_entity.type
_entity.pdbx_description
1 polymer ?
#
loop_
_entity_poly.entity_id
_entity_poly.type
_entity_poly.pdbx_seq_one_letter_code
_entity_poly.pdbx_strand_id
1 'polypeptide(L)' 'MQSTADREYRFIMVYQDHLTKFVCLRPLKTKTADEVAGQLVKKFCDKGAPQILQSDNGREFANKVIEKLVSL' A
#
# COMPACT_ATOMS: atom_id res chain seq x y z
N MET A 1 -17.04 -14.37 3.85
CA MET A 1 -16.47 -13.12 3.29
C MET A 1 -16.10 -13.43 1.85
N GLN A 2 -16.72 -12.75 0.87
CA GLN A 2 -16.72 -13.16 -0.54
C GLN A 2 -15.30 -13.36 -1.09
N SER A 3 -15.05 -14.55 -1.63
CA SER A 3 -13.75 -15.03 -2.14
C SER A 3 -13.59 -14.90 -3.66
N THR A 4 -14.46 -14.13 -4.31
CA THR A 4 -14.42 -13.88 -5.75
C THR A 4 -13.74 -12.54 -6.03
N ALA A 5 -12.69 -12.59 -6.86
CA ALA A 5 -12.00 -11.39 -7.34
C ALA A 5 -12.96 -10.49 -8.15
N ASP A 6 -12.77 -9.18 -8.06
CA ASP A 6 -13.38 -8.23 -9.01
C ASP A 6 -12.42 -8.07 -10.19
N ARG A 7 -12.72 -8.77 -11.29
CA ARG A 7 -11.84 -8.89 -12.47
C ARG A 7 -10.45 -9.38 -12.04
N GLU A 8 -9.42 -8.57 -12.26
CA GLU A 8 -8.03 -8.88 -11.91
C GLU A 8 -7.67 -8.48 -10.46
N TYR A 9 -8.53 -7.72 -9.78
CA TYR A 9 -8.27 -7.20 -8.44
C TYR A 9 -8.63 -8.24 -7.38
N ARG A 10 -7.61 -8.72 -6.68
CA ARG A 10 -7.71 -9.80 -5.69
C ARG A 10 -7.39 -9.35 -4.28
N PHE A 11 -6.83 -8.16 -4.13
CA PHE A 11 -6.32 -7.68 -2.86
C PHE A 11 -6.73 -6.23 -2.62
N ILE A 12 -6.75 -5.83 -1.37
CA ILE A 12 -7.03 -4.47 -0.95
C ILE A 12 -5.84 -4.00 -0.14
N MET A 13 -5.20 -2.93 -0.59
CA MET A 13 -4.26 -2.18 0.22
C MET A 13 -5.03 -1.30 1.19
N VAL A 14 -4.73 -1.45 2.47
CA VAL A 14 -5.29 -0.60 3.54
C VAL A 14 -4.21 0.40 3.93
N TYR A 15 -4.45 1.68 3.65
CA TYR A 15 -3.60 2.78 4.13
C TYR A 15 -4.38 3.55 5.19
N GLN A 16 -3.93 3.49 6.44
CA GLN A 16 -4.57 4.19 7.55
C GLN A 16 -3.63 5.28 8.08
N ASP A 17 -4.16 6.49 8.19
CA ASP A 17 -3.55 7.51 9.01
C ASP A 17 -3.79 7.19 10.49
N HIS A 18 -2.73 6.96 11.25
CA HIS A 18 -2.84 6.49 12.63
C HIS A 18 -3.43 7.53 13.59
N LEU A 19 -3.28 8.83 13.31
CA LEU A 19 -3.77 9.91 14.16
C LEU A 19 -5.28 10.12 13.99
N THR A 20 -5.71 10.40 12.76
CA THR A 20 -7.10 10.72 12.40
C THR A 20 -7.98 9.49 12.22
N LYS A 21 -7.36 8.31 12.12
CA LYS A 21 -8.01 7.05 11.73
C LYS A 21 -8.65 7.08 10.33
N PHE A 22 -8.29 8.06 9.50
CA PHE A 22 -8.74 8.10 8.11
C PHE A 22 -8.17 6.89 7.35
N VAL A 23 -9.06 6.11 6.72
CA VAL A 23 -8.69 4.91 5.95
C VAL A 23 -8.89 5.16 4.46
N CYS A 24 -7.84 4.88 3.69
CA CYS A 24 -7.88 4.83 2.24
C CYS A 24 -7.73 3.37 1.80
N LEU A 25 -8.66 2.90 0.98
CA LEU A 25 -8.60 1.57 0.38
C LEU A 25 -8.17 1.72 -1.08
N ARG A 26 -7.21 0.90 -1.53
CA ARG A 26 -6.82 0.80 -2.95
C ARG A 26 -6.91 -0.66 -3.41
N PRO A 27 -7.63 -0.95 -4.50
CA PRO A 27 -7.64 -2.31 -5.05
C PRO A 27 -6.29 -2.61 -5.69
N LEU A 28 -5.77 -3.82 -5.46
CA LEU A 28 -4.54 -4.33 -6.05
C LEU A 28 -4.80 -5.63 -6.82
N LYS A 29 -4.10 -5.82 -7.92
CA LYS A 29 -4.09 -7.06 -8.69
C LYS A 29 -3.18 -8.10 -8.05
N THR A 30 -2.05 -7.65 -7.51
CA THR A 30 -1.03 -8.46 -6.85
C THR A 30 -0.65 -7.89 -5.48
N LYS A 31 -0.03 -8.71 -4.63
CA LYS A 31 0.60 -8.26 -3.36
C LYS A 31 2.08 -7.91 -3.55
N THR A 32 2.53 -7.58 -4.76
CA THR A 32 3.95 -7.33 -5.03
C THR A 32 4.39 -5.99 -4.45
N ALA A 33 5.66 -5.89 -4.07
CA ALA A 33 6.23 -4.65 -3.54
C ALA A 33 6.16 -3.51 -4.58
N ASP A 34 6.37 -3.80 -5.86
CA ASP A 34 6.29 -2.84 -6.96
C ASP A 34 4.90 -2.19 -7.05
N GLU A 35 3.83 -2.99 -7.03
CA GLU A 35 2.46 -2.46 -7.12
C GLU A 35 2.11 -1.63 -5.88
N VAL A 36 2.49 -2.10 -4.69
CA VAL A 36 2.27 -1.37 -3.42
C VAL A 36 3.04 -0.05 -3.40
N ALA A 37 4.32 -0.05 -3.81
CA ALA A 37 5.14 1.16 -3.90
C ALA A 37 4.50 2.19 -4.85
N GLY A 38 4.04 1.75 -6.03
CA GLY A 38 3.35 2.63 -6.98
C GLY A 38 2.06 3.26 -6.41
N GLN A 39 1.28 2.51 -5.63
CA GLN A 39 0.09 3.05 -4.96
C GLN A 39 0.43 3.99 -3.79
N LEU A 40 1.52 3.71 -3.06
CA LEU A 40 2.02 4.60 -2.00
C LEU A 40 2.47 5.95 -2.56
N VAL A 41 3.23 5.97 -3.66
CA VAL A 41 3.66 7.23 -4.32
C VAL A 41 2.44 8.07 -4.69
N LYS A 42 1.43 7.48 -5.34
CA LYS A 42 0.17 8.18 -5.66
C LYS A 42 -0.47 8.76 -4.41
N LYS A 43 -0.52 7.99 -3.31
CA LYS A 43 -1.09 8.45 -2.05
C LYS A 43 -0.29 9.62 -1.44
N PHE A 44 1.03 9.58 -1.54
CA PHE A 44 1.92 10.65 -1.08
C PHE A 44 1.74 11.93 -1.90
N CYS A 45 1.53 11.81 -3.22
CA CYS A 45 1.17 12.96 -4.05
C CYS A 45 -0.19 13.57 -3.67
N ASP A 46 -1.18 12.74 -3.30
CA ASP A 46 -2.53 13.21 -2.96
C ASP A 46 -2.61 13.93 -1.60
N LYS A 47 -1.84 13.48 -0.59
CA LYS A 47 -2.00 13.89 0.81
C LYS A 47 -0.70 14.28 1.52
N GLY A 48 0.43 14.23 0.82
CA GLY A 48 1.76 14.32 1.41
C GLY A 48 2.27 12.97 1.88
N ALA A 49 3.60 12.83 1.93
CA ALA A 49 4.25 11.67 2.52
C ALA A 49 4.19 11.76 4.07
N PRO A 50 3.93 10.64 4.76
CA PRO A 50 3.97 10.63 6.22
C PRO A 50 5.40 10.72 6.73
N GLN A 51 5.59 11.17 7.97
CA GLN A 51 6.91 11.11 8.62
C GLN A 51 7.33 9.69 8.98
N ILE A 52 6.34 8.82 9.29
CA ILE A 52 6.56 7.42 9.62
C ILE A 52 5.61 6.58 8.77
N LEU A 53 6.18 5.66 7.99
CA LEU A 53 5.43 4.66 7.25
C LEU A 53 5.59 3.30 7.95
N GLN A 54 4.49 2.77 8.49
CA GLN A 54 4.46 1.49 9.20
C GLN A 54 3.75 0.42 8.35
N SER A 55 4.27 -0.82 8.38
CA SER A 55 3.71 -1.97 7.67
C SER A 55 3.50 -3.14 8.64
N ASP A 56 2.39 -3.86 8.47
CA ASP A 56 2.05 -5.10 9.19
C ASP A 56 2.50 -6.37 8.44
N ASN A 57 2.90 -6.25 7.17
CA ASN A 57 3.27 -7.37 6.29
C ASN A 57 4.68 -7.95 6.55
N GLY A 58 5.24 -7.70 7.74
CA GLY A 58 6.57 -8.14 8.14
C GLY A 58 7.72 -7.33 7.54
N ARG A 59 8.90 -7.46 8.16
CA ARG A 59 10.09 -6.65 7.85
C ARG A 59 10.63 -6.88 6.44
N GLU A 60 10.67 -8.13 5.97
CA GLU A 60 11.21 -8.44 4.64
C GLU A 60 10.38 -7.78 3.53
N PHE A 61 9.06 -7.87 3.62
CA PHE A 61 8.18 -7.22 2.66
C PHE A 61 8.28 -5.69 2.73
N ALA A 62 8.30 -5.14 3.95
CA ALA A 62 8.47 -3.69 4.14
C ALA A 62 9.76 -3.19 3.48
N ASN A 63 10.89 -3.89 3.68
CA ASN A 63 12.16 -3.54 3.05
C ASN A 63 12.06 -3.55 1.52
N LYS A 64 11.46 -4.58 0.92
CA LYS A 64 11.23 -4.64 -0.54
C LYS A 64 10.40 -3.46 -1.03
N VAL A 65 9.36 -3.06 -0.30
CA VAL A 65 8.56 -1.87 -0.65
C VAL A 65 9.41 -0.60 -0.61
N ILE A 66 10.24 -0.43 0.43
CA ILE A 66 11.16 0.73 0.52
C ILE A 66 12.17 0.75 -0.62
N GLU A 67 12.80 -0.39 -0.94
CA GLU A 67 13.72 -0.51 -2.08
C GLU A 67 13.04 -0.07 -3.38
N LYS A 68 11.80 -0.53 -3.60
CA LYS A 68 11.02 -0.12 -4.77
C LYS A 68 10.69 1.37 -4.76
N LEU A 69 10.25 1.92 -3.63
CA LEU A 69 9.95 3.34 -3.49
C LEU A 69 11.14 4.25 -3.81
N VAL A 70 12.36 3.85 -3.42
CA VAL A 70 13.58 4.64 -3.68
C VAL A 70 14.06 4.51 -5.12
N SER A 71 13.72 3.41 -5.80
CA SER A 71 14.09 3.17 -7.20
C SER A 71 13.12 3.72 -8.24
N LEU A 72 11.97 4.25 -7.80
CA LEU A 72 10.93 4.83 -8.66
C LEU A 72 11.24 6.28 -9.02
#